data_AF-A0A0F8X936-F1
#
_entry.id   AF-A0A0F8X936-F1
#
_cell.length_a   1.000
_cell.length_b   1.000
_cell.length_c   1.000
_cell.angle_alpha   90.00
_cell.angle_beta   90.00
_cell.angle_gamma   90.00
#
_symmetry.space_group_name_H-M   'P 1'
#
loop_
_entity.id
_entity.type
_entity.pdbx_description
1 polymer ?
#
loop_
_entity_poly.entity_id
_entity_poly.type
_entity_poly.pdbx_seq_one_letter_code
_entity_poly.pdbx_strand_id
1 'polypeptide(L)' 'SWDCDTALRVAWCESEWREDAVSAYGHRGIYQIAPVHIPRIEAMGYTWDDMLLAGPNVAVAYALWLEQGWSPWICR' A
#
# COMPACT_ATOMS: atom_id res chain seq x y z
N SER A 1 12.87 -8.89 5.27
CA SER A 1 13.33 -7.55 4.85
C SER A 1 12.35 -6.98 3.85
N TRP A 2 12.37 -5.67 3.62
CA TRP A 2 11.71 -5.05 2.47
C TRP A 2 12.64 -5.26 1.28
N ASP A 3 12.66 -6.47 0.74
CA ASP A 3 13.49 -6.77 -0.41
C ASP A 3 12.88 -6.16 -1.67
N CYS A 4 13.72 -5.56 -2.51
CA CYS A 4 13.27 -4.86 -3.70
C CYS A 4 12.47 -5.78 -4.62
N ASP A 5 12.93 -7.00 -4.86
CA ASP A 5 12.27 -7.91 -5.81
C ASP A 5 10.84 -8.28 -5.37
N THR A 6 10.62 -8.56 -4.08
CA THR A 6 9.27 -8.83 -3.56
C THR A 6 8.43 -7.57 -3.54
N ALA A 7 8.96 -6.43 -3.08
CA ALA A 7 8.24 -5.16 -3.11
C ALA A 7 7.76 -4.83 -4.54
N LEU A 8 8.62 -5.07 -5.52
CA LEU A 8 8.30 -4.82 -6.91
C LEU A 8 7.26 -5.81 -7.47
N ARG A 9 7.35 -7.10 -7.13
CA ARG A 9 6.35 -8.10 -7.50
C ARG A 9 4.98 -7.83 -6.91
N VAL A 10 4.94 -7.46 -5.62
CA VAL A 10 3.69 -7.10 -4.91
C VAL A 10 3.04 -5.91 -5.62
N ALA A 11 3.79 -4.84 -5.84
CA ALA A 11 3.27 -3.63 -6.50
C ALA A 11 2.76 -3.88 -7.92
N TRP A 12 3.43 -4.73 -8.71
CA TRP A 12 2.91 -5.17 -10.00
C TRP A 12 1.63 -6.00 -9.86
N CYS A 13 1.58 -6.95 -8.93
CA CYS A 13 0.43 -7.84 -8.76
C CYS A 13 -0.81 -7.10 -8.22
N GLU A 14 -0.61 -6.13 -7.33
CA GLU A 14 -1.67 -5.36 -6.69
C GLU A 14 -2.29 -4.31 -7.63
N SER A 15 -1.49 -3.66 -8.47
CA SER A 15 -1.96 -2.49 -9.22
C SER A 15 -1.39 -2.33 -10.63
N GLU A 16 -0.51 -3.23 -11.09
CA GLU A 16 0.28 -3.03 -12.30
C GLU A 16 1.06 -1.70 -12.29
N TRP A 17 1.58 -1.31 -11.12
CA TRP A 17 2.28 -0.04 -10.85
C TRP A 17 1.42 1.23 -10.89
N ARG A 18 0.10 1.10 -10.89
CA ARG A 18 -0.78 2.25 -11.01
C ARG A 18 -1.02 2.93 -9.68
N GLU A 19 -0.58 4.19 -9.58
CA GLU A 19 -0.83 5.06 -8.43
C GLU A 19 -2.32 5.38 -8.23
N ASP A 20 -3.08 5.44 -9.32
CA ASP A 20 -4.51 5.78 -9.33
C ASP A 20 -5.44 4.57 -9.19
N ALA A 21 -4.90 3.38 -8.91
CA ALA A 21 -5.68 2.16 -8.83
C ALA A 21 -6.63 2.19 -7.63
N VAL A 22 -7.92 2.00 -7.89
CA VAL A 22 -8.97 1.83 -6.88
C VAL A 22 -9.69 0.51 -7.12
N SER A 23 -9.62 -0.41 -6.16
CA SER A 23 -10.35 -1.68 -6.27
C SER A 23 -11.84 -1.51 -5.93
N ALA A 24 -12.65 -2.52 -6.28
CA ALA A 24 -14.08 -2.57 -5.91
C ALA A 24 -14.32 -2.55 -4.39
N TYR A 25 -13.32 -2.95 -3.58
CA TYR A 25 -13.35 -2.90 -2.12
C TYR A 25 -12.77 -1.60 -1.55
N GLY A 26 -12.43 -0.65 -2.43
CA GLY A 26 -11.92 0.66 -2.06
C GLY A 26 -10.43 0.67 -1.74
N HIS A 27 -9.66 -0.39 -2.01
CA HIS A 27 -8.21 -0.35 -1.80
C HIS A 27 -7.56 0.65 -2.75
N ARG A 28 -6.47 1.30 -2.33
CA ARG A 28 -5.88 2.43 -3.08
C ARG A 28 -4.39 2.27 -3.39
N GLY A 29 -4.05 2.69 -4.61
CA GLY A 29 -2.70 2.93 -5.11
C GLY A 29 -1.83 1.69 -5.27
N ILE A 30 -0.52 1.93 -5.35
CA ILE A 30 0.48 0.95 -5.79
C ILE A 30 0.40 -0.37 -4.98
N TYR A 31 0.28 -0.27 -3.65
CA TYR A 31 0.22 -1.42 -2.74
C TYR A 31 -1.20 -1.80 -2.33
N GLN A 32 -2.23 -1.24 -2.99
CA GLN A 32 -3.64 -1.51 -2.69
C GLN A 32 -3.94 -1.48 -1.19
N ILE A 33 -3.59 -0.37 -0.53
CA ILE A 33 -3.80 -0.20 0.91
C ILE A 33 -5.30 -0.26 1.20
N ALA A 34 -5.69 -1.05 2.19
CA ALA A 34 -7.09 -1.26 2.56
C ALA A 34 -7.63 -0.13 3.47
N PRO A 35 -8.94 0.22 3.38
CA PRO A 35 -9.56 1.26 4.21
C PRO A 35 -9.46 1.04 5.73
N VAL A 36 -9.27 -0.20 6.19
CA VAL A 36 -9.09 -0.51 7.62
C VAL A 36 -7.86 0.19 8.22
N HIS A 37 -6.92 0.63 7.37
CA HIS A 37 -5.72 1.35 7.80
C HIS A 37 -5.89 2.88 7.83
N ILE A 38 -7.08 3.44 7.58
CA ILE A 38 -7.34 4.89 7.66
C ILE A 38 -6.82 5.51 8.98
N PRO A 39 -7.09 4.93 10.18
CA PRO A 39 -6.56 5.51 11.42
C PRO A 39 -5.02 5.60 11.47
N ARG A 40 -4.32 4.65 10.83
CA ARG A 40 -2.86 4.69 10.71
C ARG A 40 -2.41 5.76 9.75
N ILE A 41 -3.07 5.86 8.60
CA ILE A 41 -2.77 6.85 7.55
C ILE A 41 -2.88 8.26 8.14
N GLU A 42 -3.94 8.52 8.89
CA GLU A 42 -4.15 9.78 9.60
C GLU A 42 -3.09 10.01 10.69
N ALA A 43 -2.72 8.98 11.46
CA ALA A 43 -1.65 9.06 12.45
C ALA A 43 -0.26 9.34 11.84
N MET A 44 -0.05 8.97 10.57
CA MET A 44 1.17 9.28 9.81
C MET A 44 1.12 10.67 9.16
N GLY A 45 0.02 11.42 9.31
CA GLY A 45 -0.16 12.77 8.76
C GLY A 45 -0.66 12.80 7.32
N TYR A 46 -1.19 11.69 6.81
CA TYR A 46 -1.76 11.58 5.47
C TYR A 46 -3.29 11.51 5.52
N THR A 47 -3.93 11.83 4.41
CA THR A 47 -5.36 11.63 4.16
C THR A 47 -5.59 10.34 3.37
N TRP A 48 -6.86 9.90 3.28
CA TRP A 48 -7.20 8.75 2.45
C TRP A 48 -6.94 8.98 0.96
N ASP A 49 -7.07 10.22 0.48
CA ASP A 49 -6.83 10.58 -0.91
C ASP A 49 -5.33 10.56 -1.25
N ASP A 50 -4.45 10.81 -0.27
CA ASP A 50 -3.00 10.67 -0.45
C ASP A 50 -2.57 9.23 -0.78
N MET A 51 -3.41 8.23 -0.54
CA MET A 51 -3.11 6.84 -0.95
C MET A 51 -3.15 6.64 -2.47
N LEU A 52 -3.56 7.65 -3.24
CA LEU A 52 -3.44 7.68 -4.70
C LEU A 52 -2.15 8.37 -5.17
N LEU A 53 -1.25 8.74 -4.25
CA LEU A 53 0.07 9.28 -4.53
C LEU A 53 1.13 8.23 -4.18
N ALA A 54 2.11 7.99 -5.07
CA ALA A 54 3.15 6.97 -4.84
C ALA A 54 3.86 7.11 -3.48
N GLY A 55 4.31 8.32 -3.14
CA GLY A 55 5.11 8.57 -1.94
C GLY A 55 4.40 8.15 -0.63
N PRO A 56 3.25 8.75 -0.30
CA PRO A 56 2.46 8.36 0.86
C PRO A 56 2.04 6.89 0.83
N ASN A 57 1.62 6.36 -0.33
CA ASN A 57 1.22 4.96 -0.45
C ASN A 57 2.37 3.99 -0.08
N VAL A 58 3.57 4.22 -0.63
CA VAL A 58 4.78 3.44 -0.32
C VAL A 58 5.19 3.60 1.15
N ALA A 59 5.10 4.81 1.70
CA ALA A 59 5.43 5.06 3.11
C ALA A 59 4.52 4.27 4.06
N VAL A 60 3.20 4.25 3.79
CA VAL A 60 2.23 3.47 4.56
C VAL A 60 2.43 1.97 4.36
N ALA A 61 2.69 1.52 3.13
CA ALA A 61 3.01 0.12 2.85
C ALA A 61 4.25 -0.34 3.63
N TYR A 62 5.31 0.47 3.65
CA TYR A 62 6.52 0.17 4.41
C TYR A 62 6.26 0.12 5.92
N ALA A 63 5.46 1.04 6.47
CA ALA A 63 5.06 1.01 7.87
C ALA A 63 4.23 -0.23 8.23
N LEU A 64 3.31 -0.66 7.36
CA LEU A 64 2.57 -1.92 7.50
C LEU A 64 3.49 -3.13 7.49
N TRP A 65 4.46 -3.13 6.56
CA TRP A 65 5.42 -4.22 6.45
C TRP A 65 6.37 -4.30 7.66
N LEU A 66 6.79 -3.18 8.24
CA LEU A 66 7.63 -3.18 9.45
C LEU A 66 6.96 -3.93 10.61
N GLU A 67 5.63 -3.88 10.70
CA GLU A 67 4.88 -4.54 11.77
C GLU A 67 4.47 -5.98 11.44
N GLN A 68 4.11 -6.25 10.18
CA GLN A 68 3.42 -7.50 9.79
C GLN A 68 4.17 -8.30 8.73
N GLY A 69 5.31 -7.80 8.26
CA GLY A 69 5.99 -8.31 7.08
C GLY A 69 5.09 -8.25 5.84
N TRP A 70 5.29 -9.20 4.93
CA TRP A 70 4.49 -9.32 3.70
C TRP A 70 3.12 -9.98 3.91
N SER A 71 2.71 -10.30 5.14
CA SER A 71 1.46 -11.01 5.43
C SER A 71 0.18 -10.33 4.90
N PRO A 72 0.07 -9.00 4.88
CA PRO A 72 -1.13 -8.33 4.37
C PRO A 72 -1.36 -8.51 2.86
N TRP A 73 -0.31 -8.82 2.10
CA TRP A 73 -0.37 -8.95 0.65
C TRP A 73 -0.43 -10.43 0.25
N ILE A 74 -1.55 -10.82 -0.35
CA ILE A 74 -1.74 -12.17 -0.91
C ILE A 74 -0.95 -12.29 -2.22
N CYS A 75 -0.89 -11.19 -2.97
CA CYS A 75 -0.16 -11.02 -4.21
C CYS A 75 1.35 -10.89 -3.90
N ARG A 76 2.09 -11.99 -4.04
CA ARG A 76 3.54 -12.05 -3.83
C ARG A 76 4.19 -12.84 -4.95
#